data_AF-A0A2C9L9S0-F1
#
_entry.id   AF-A0A2C9L9S0-F1
#
_cell.length_a   1.000
_cell.length_b   1.000
_cell.length_c   1.000
_cell.angle_alpha   90.00
_cell.angle_beta   90.00
_cell.angle_gamma   90.00
#
_symmetry.space_group_name_H-M   'P 1'
#
loop_
_entity.id
_entity.type
_entity.pdbx_description
1 polymer ?
#
loop_
_entity_poly.entity_id
_entity_poly.type
_entity_poly.pdbx_seq_one_letter_code
_entity_poly.pdbx_strand_id
1 'polypeptide(L)'
;MQVTKPWVLSKGSPEEIKRAGSVIALCANVACLLSVLLQPYMPTTSAVIQQQLQAPASVNYIGGEFVPMLQPGHQIGQPSPLFQKLESATMSELKAKFAGKPEEKTKKPSKKGEKAQPSNNVVTTEDFSKLSISVANQGQKVRELKAAKADKSVIDKEVAYLLQLKKDLEAAQAAVPKKESQSLSAEQLAQAVSLQGQKVRELKAAKAEKSVIDKEVACLLQLKKDLEVAESQKESQPAVAVVEQSTCVNSAGGDAGLIEKLTQAVAVQVCSPCLFCILLV
;
A
#
# COMPACT_ATOMS: atom_id res chain seq x y z
N MET A 1 19.98 5.07 3.75
CA MET A 1 20.67 4.25 2.72
C MET A 1 20.48 4.82 1.32
N GLN A 2 19.36 4.58 0.61
CA GLN A 2 19.23 4.97 -0.81
C GLN A 2 19.39 6.48 -1.08
N VAL A 3 18.64 7.34 -0.38
CA VAL A 3 18.72 8.81 -0.55
C VAL A 3 20.11 9.34 -0.19
N THR A 4 20.72 8.82 0.88
CA THR A 4 22.00 9.29 1.41
C THR A 4 23.23 8.75 0.69
N LYS A 5 23.08 7.79 -0.24
CA LYS A 5 24.14 7.26 -1.12
C LYS A 5 25.53 7.08 -0.46
N PRO A 6 25.64 6.43 0.71
CA PRO A 6 26.90 6.41 1.48
C PRO A 6 28.07 5.75 0.74
N TRP A 7 27.81 4.91 -0.27
CA TRP A 7 28.83 4.32 -1.15
C TRP A 7 29.46 5.31 -2.16
N VAL A 8 28.87 6.51 -2.29
CA VAL A 8 29.45 7.67 -2.98
C VAL A 8 30.18 8.55 -1.96
N LEU A 9 29.49 8.92 -0.87
CA LEU A 9 30.04 9.79 0.19
C LEU A 9 31.31 9.22 0.85
N SER A 10 31.47 7.89 0.92
CA SER A 10 32.68 7.23 1.41
C SER A 10 33.93 7.43 0.55
N LYS A 11 33.79 8.09 -0.61
CA LYS A 11 34.87 8.45 -1.55
C LYS A 11 35.03 9.97 -1.70
N GLY A 12 34.27 10.75 -0.94
CA GLY A 12 34.25 12.21 -0.99
C GLY A 12 35.22 12.85 0.01
N SER A 13 34.87 14.06 0.45
CA SER A 13 35.60 14.81 1.47
C SER A 13 35.60 14.12 2.85
N PRO A 14 36.50 14.49 3.78
CA PRO A 14 36.52 13.94 5.15
C PRO A 14 35.21 14.12 5.92
N GLU A 15 34.40 15.12 5.58
CA GLU A 15 33.08 15.36 6.20
C GLU A 15 32.00 14.43 5.62
N GLU A 16 32.03 14.20 4.31
CA GLU A 16 31.16 13.22 3.65
C GLU A 16 31.47 11.79 4.11
N ILE A 17 32.75 11.46 4.31
CA ILE A 17 33.18 10.17 4.88
C ILE A 17 32.64 10.00 6.31
N LYS A 18 32.72 11.02 7.17
CA LYS A 18 32.09 11.00 8.51
C LYS A 18 30.58 10.78 8.40
N ARG A 19 29.90 11.50 7.50
CA ARG A 19 28.45 11.38 7.27
C ARG A 19 28.05 9.99 6.74
N ALA A 20 28.86 9.40 5.87
CA ALA A 20 28.70 8.02 5.40
C ALA A 20 28.82 7.03 6.57
N GLY A 21 29.82 7.21 7.43
CA GLY A 21 30.02 6.42 8.65
C GLY A 21 28.79 6.43 9.56
N SER A 22 28.24 7.61 9.90
CA SER A 22 27.03 7.72 10.73
C SER A 22 25.81 7.03 10.10
N VAL A 23 25.64 7.15 8.78
CA VAL A 23 24.55 6.46 8.04
C VAL A 23 24.73 4.94 8.10
N ILE A 24 25.95 4.43 7.94
CA ILE A 24 26.25 2.99 7.97
C ILE A 24 26.07 2.44 9.37
N ALA A 25 26.56 3.13 10.42
CA ALA A 25 26.41 2.73 11.81
C ALA A 25 24.93 2.66 12.24
N LEU A 26 24.10 3.61 11.79
CA LEU A 26 22.65 3.57 12.00
C LEU A 26 22.01 2.38 11.27
N CYS A 27 22.37 2.14 10.01
CA CYS A 27 21.85 0.99 9.25
C CYS A 27 22.28 -0.37 9.85
N ALA A 28 23.49 -0.49 10.40
CA ALA A 28 23.93 -1.69 11.12
C ALA A 28 23.12 -1.93 12.40
N ASN A 29 22.83 -0.87 13.17
CA ASN A 29 21.98 -0.96 14.36
C ASN A 29 20.53 -1.32 14.02
N VAL A 30 19.96 -0.78 12.94
CA VAL A 30 18.63 -1.20 12.44
C VAL A 30 18.64 -2.66 11.98
N ALA A 31 19.69 -3.13 11.29
CA ALA A 31 19.83 -4.54 10.93
C ALA A 31 19.95 -5.45 12.16
N CYS A 32 20.62 -4.98 13.22
CA CYS A 32 20.72 -5.67 14.50
C CYS A 32 19.33 -5.86 15.14
N LEU A 33 18.53 -4.79 15.28
CA LEU A 33 17.15 -4.88 15.78
C LEU A 33 16.29 -5.81 14.91
N LEU A 34 16.39 -5.67 13.58
CA LEU A 34 15.64 -6.52 12.65
C LEU A 34 15.98 -8.01 12.79
N SER A 35 17.19 -8.38 13.19
CA SER A 35 17.52 -9.78 13.48
C SER A 35 16.65 -10.34 14.62
N VAL A 36 16.52 -9.58 15.71
CA VAL A 36 15.76 -9.97 16.91
C VAL A 36 14.26 -10.02 16.61
N LEU A 37 13.73 -9.02 15.89
CA LEU A 37 12.33 -9.00 15.44
C LEU A 37 12.00 -10.13 14.45
N LEU A 38 12.99 -10.60 13.67
CA LEU A 38 12.84 -11.70 12.72
C LEU A 38 12.94 -13.08 13.39
N GLN A 39 13.56 -13.18 14.56
CA GLN A 39 13.83 -14.43 15.28
C GLN A 39 12.62 -15.38 15.45
N PRO A 40 11.39 -14.93 15.82
CA PRO A 40 10.22 -15.82 15.90
C PRO A 40 9.67 -16.29 14.55
N TYR A 41 10.11 -15.72 13.43
CA TYR A 41 9.66 -16.07 12.07
C TYR A 41 10.72 -16.84 11.27
N MET A 42 11.99 -16.47 11.39
CA MET A 42 13.12 -17.08 10.68
C MET A 42 14.35 -17.17 11.61
N PRO A 43 14.35 -18.05 12.62
CA PRO A 43 15.41 -18.12 13.62
C PRO A 43 16.80 -18.37 13.02
N THR A 44 16.90 -19.19 11.97
CA THR A 44 18.16 -19.43 11.25
C THR A 44 18.68 -18.16 10.59
N THR A 45 17.83 -17.40 9.90
CA THR A 45 18.22 -16.15 9.24
C THR A 45 18.56 -15.06 10.26
N SER A 46 17.81 -14.98 11.36
CA SER A 46 18.15 -14.15 12.53
C SER A 46 19.57 -14.43 13.02
N ALA A 47 19.88 -15.71 13.29
CA ALA A 47 21.21 -16.12 13.77
C ALA A 47 22.32 -15.79 12.76
N VAL A 48 22.08 -15.96 11.45
CA VAL A 48 23.04 -15.57 10.41
C VAL A 48 23.26 -14.06 10.38
N ILE A 49 22.22 -13.23 10.54
CA ILE A 49 22.38 -11.76 10.64
C ILE A 49 23.21 -11.40 11.89
N GLN A 50 22.91 -12.00 13.05
CA GLN A 50 23.68 -11.77 14.29
C GLN A 50 25.13 -12.19 14.13
N GLN A 51 25.41 -13.32 13.47
CA GLN A 51 26.77 -13.79 13.16
C GLN A 51 27.52 -12.84 12.22
N GLN A 52 26.88 -12.35 11.15
CA GLN A 52 27.50 -11.38 10.22
C GLN A 52 27.77 -10.04 10.91
N LEU A 53 26.91 -9.60 11.82
CA LEU A 53 27.12 -8.38 12.62
C LEU A 53 28.08 -8.59 13.80
N GLN A 54 28.48 -9.83 14.11
CA GLN A 54 29.15 -10.20 15.37
C GLN A 54 28.43 -9.65 16.62
N ALA A 55 27.09 -9.67 16.59
CA ALA A 55 26.27 -9.08 17.65
C ALA A 55 26.43 -9.83 18.98
N PRO A 56 26.55 -9.13 20.12
CA PRO A 56 26.65 -9.77 21.43
C PRO A 56 25.32 -10.45 21.81
N ALA A 57 25.37 -11.51 22.61
CA ALA A 57 24.17 -12.28 22.99
C ALA A 57 23.08 -11.43 23.68
N SER A 58 23.46 -10.32 24.31
CA SER A 58 22.59 -9.33 24.95
C SER A 58 21.63 -8.59 24.01
N VAL A 59 21.80 -8.65 22.68
CA VAL A 59 20.87 -7.99 21.75
C VAL A 59 19.49 -8.62 21.70
N ASN A 60 19.32 -9.84 22.21
CA ASN A 60 18.07 -10.61 22.14
C ASN A 60 17.00 -10.12 23.17
N TYR A 61 16.76 -8.81 23.19
CA TYR A 61 15.78 -8.12 24.02
C TYR A 61 15.05 -7.07 23.17
N ILE A 62 13.73 -7.03 23.27
CA ILE A 62 12.87 -6.08 22.55
C ILE A 62 12.30 -5.09 23.56
N GLY A 63 12.86 -3.89 23.60
CA GLY A 63 12.32 -2.76 24.36
C GLY A 63 11.25 -1.98 23.57
N GLY A 64 10.62 -1.00 24.22
CA GLY A 64 9.70 -0.06 23.57
C GLY A 64 10.39 1.04 22.75
N GLU A 65 11.72 1.18 22.89
CA GLU A 65 12.53 2.23 22.24
C GLU A 65 13.65 1.63 21.39
N PHE A 66 14.08 2.36 20.36
CA PHE A 66 15.23 1.96 19.53
C PHE A 66 16.54 2.41 20.18
N VAL A 67 17.22 1.47 20.83
CA VAL A 67 18.56 1.66 21.42
C VAL A 67 19.64 1.16 20.45
N PRO A 68 20.70 1.95 20.17
CA PRO A 68 21.88 1.47 19.44
C PRO A 68 22.64 0.41 20.24
N MET A 69 22.50 -0.86 19.85
CA MET A 69 23.19 -2.00 20.49
C MET A 69 24.64 -2.17 20.03
N LEU A 70 24.93 -1.82 18.77
CA LEU A 70 26.27 -1.89 18.18
C LEU A 70 26.97 -0.53 18.36
N GLN A 71 27.92 -0.48 19.30
CA GLN A 71 28.63 0.73 19.69
C GLN A 71 29.69 1.17 18.65
N PRO A 72 30.09 2.45 18.62
CA PRO A 72 31.21 2.91 17.81
C PRO A 72 32.49 2.12 18.11
N GLY A 73 33.18 1.65 17.06
CA GLY A 73 34.35 0.79 17.18
C GLY A 73 34.06 -0.72 17.21
N HIS A 74 32.79 -1.13 17.28
CA HIS A 74 32.39 -2.53 17.12
C HIS A 74 32.81 -3.07 15.73
N GLN A 75 33.41 -4.26 15.71
CA GLN A 75 33.82 -4.91 14.47
C GLN A 75 32.70 -5.81 13.95
N ILE A 76 32.38 -5.67 12.66
CA ILE A 76 31.43 -6.57 11.98
C ILE A 76 32.18 -7.75 11.36
N GLY A 77 31.49 -8.89 11.24
CA GLY A 77 32.02 -10.09 10.61
C GLY A 77 31.99 -10.04 9.08
N GLN A 78 32.24 -11.19 8.46
CA GLN A 78 32.15 -11.34 7.00
C GLN A 78 30.68 -11.31 6.55
N PRO A 79 30.25 -10.32 5.75
CA PRO A 79 28.88 -10.25 5.25
C PRO A 79 28.66 -11.29 4.12
N SER A 80 27.47 -11.89 4.07
CA SER A 80 27.09 -12.82 2.99
C SER A 80 25.61 -12.70 2.61
N PRO A 81 25.21 -13.04 1.36
CA PRO A 81 23.83 -12.89 0.92
C PRO A 81 22.85 -13.76 1.73
N LEU A 82 21.98 -13.10 2.51
CA LEU A 82 21.01 -13.76 3.40
C LEU A 82 19.93 -14.59 2.67
N PHE A 83 19.63 -14.22 1.42
CA PHE A 83 18.59 -14.82 0.61
C PHE A 83 19.08 -15.05 -0.81
N GLN A 84 18.83 -16.24 -1.34
CA GLN A 84 19.01 -16.54 -2.76
C GLN A 84 17.69 -16.29 -3.51
N LYS A 85 17.78 -15.82 -4.76
CA LYS A 85 16.60 -15.65 -5.63
C LYS A 85 16.07 -17.03 -6.03
N LEU A 86 14.80 -17.29 -5.74
CA LEU A 86 14.13 -18.50 -6.21
C LEU A 86 13.82 -18.37 -7.70
N GLU A 87 14.43 -19.20 -8.55
CA GLU A 87 14.24 -19.12 -10.00
C GLU A 87 12.97 -19.84 -10.46
N SER A 88 12.34 -19.34 -11.54
CA SER A 88 11.09 -19.87 -12.09
C SER A 88 11.19 -21.35 -12.48
N ALA A 89 12.36 -21.81 -12.94
CA ALA A 89 12.66 -23.21 -13.19
C ALA A 89 12.50 -24.08 -11.92
N THR A 90 13.13 -23.68 -10.82
CA THR A 90 13.03 -24.39 -9.52
C THR A 90 11.60 -24.37 -8.98
N MET A 91 10.85 -23.28 -9.16
CA MET A 91 9.42 -23.23 -8.81
C MET A 91 8.59 -24.22 -9.63
N SER A 92 8.89 -24.37 -10.92
CA SER A 92 8.20 -25.29 -11.82
C SER A 92 8.52 -26.75 -11.48
N GLU A 93 9.79 -27.05 -11.20
CA GLU A 93 10.27 -28.36 -10.78
C GLU A 93 9.64 -28.79 -9.44
N LEU A 94 9.63 -27.92 -8.43
CA LEU A 94 8.99 -28.18 -7.14
C LEU A 94 7.46 -28.37 -7.30
N LYS A 95 6.80 -27.57 -8.15
CA LYS A 95 5.37 -27.78 -8.46
C LYS A 95 5.13 -29.13 -9.14
N ALA A 96 5.94 -29.52 -10.13
CA ALA A 96 5.81 -30.81 -10.80
C ALA A 96 6.04 -31.99 -9.83
N LYS A 97 6.96 -31.85 -8.87
CA LYS A 97 7.22 -32.85 -7.82
C LYS A 97 6.12 -32.96 -6.76
N PHE A 98 5.46 -31.84 -6.40
CA PHE A 98 4.60 -31.76 -5.22
C PHE A 98 3.13 -31.34 -5.45
N ALA A 99 2.69 -31.12 -6.70
CA ALA A 99 1.28 -30.77 -7.00
C ALA A 99 0.27 -31.92 -6.76
N GLY A 100 0.75 -33.14 -6.51
CA GLY A 100 -0.08 -34.33 -6.38
C GLY A 100 -0.57 -34.90 -7.72
N LYS A 101 -1.09 -36.12 -7.70
CA LYS A 101 -1.83 -36.70 -8.83
C LYS A 101 -3.34 -36.55 -8.56
N PRO A 102 -4.15 -36.09 -9.53
CA PRO A 102 -5.60 -36.16 -9.40
C PRO A 102 -6.06 -37.62 -9.31
N GLU A 103 -6.98 -37.93 -8.39
CA GLU A 103 -7.76 -39.17 -8.48
C GLU A 103 -8.72 -39.07 -9.67
N GLU A 104 -8.71 -40.05 -10.57
CA GLU A 104 -9.67 -40.12 -11.67
C GLU A 104 -11.06 -40.51 -11.17
N LYS A 105 -11.90 -39.50 -10.90
CA LYS A 105 -13.33 -39.71 -10.58
C LYS A 105 -14.19 -39.51 -11.83
N THR A 106 -14.89 -40.58 -12.21
CA THR A 106 -15.57 -40.75 -13.50
C THR A 106 -16.83 -39.88 -13.66
N LYS A 107 -17.08 -39.42 -14.89
CA LYS A 107 -18.20 -38.54 -15.29
C LYS A 107 -19.56 -39.26 -15.34
N LYS A 108 -20.66 -38.62 -14.89
CA LYS A 108 -22.04 -38.67 -15.48
C LYS A 108 -22.99 -37.60 -14.85
N PRO A 109 -24.23 -37.33 -15.34
CA PRO A 109 -24.61 -35.95 -15.73
C PRO A 109 -25.93 -35.39 -15.13
N SER A 110 -26.45 -34.30 -15.71
CA SER A 110 -27.37 -33.30 -15.11
C SER A 110 -28.74 -33.09 -15.79
N LYS A 111 -29.67 -32.38 -15.10
CA LYS A 111 -30.89 -31.60 -15.55
C LYS A 111 -31.55 -30.96 -14.28
N LYS A 112 -32.11 -29.73 -14.19
CA LYS A 112 -33.14 -28.94 -14.94
C LYS A 112 -34.56 -29.56 -14.87
N GLY A 113 -35.68 -28.91 -14.51
CA GLY A 113 -36.06 -27.52 -14.09
C GLY A 113 -37.54 -27.53 -13.58
N GLU A 114 -38.42 -26.49 -13.57
CA GLU A 114 -38.39 -25.05 -13.92
C GLU A 114 -39.75 -24.31 -13.55
N LYS A 115 -39.74 -23.02 -13.11
CA LYS A 115 -40.82 -21.95 -13.11
C LYS A 115 -42.11 -21.97 -12.25
N ALA A 116 -42.50 -20.77 -11.75
CA ALA A 116 -43.79 -20.06 -11.95
C ALA A 116 -43.73 -18.54 -11.57
N GLN A 117 -44.73 -17.72 -11.95
CA GLN A 117 -44.87 -16.24 -11.78
C GLN A 117 -46.27 -15.89 -11.20
N PRO A 118 -46.71 -14.62 -10.90
CA PRO A 118 -46.24 -13.25 -11.30
C PRO A 118 -45.90 -12.37 -10.05
N SER A 119 -46.13 -11.04 -9.85
CA SER A 119 -46.83 -9.93 -10.55
C SER A 119 -46.38 -8.50 -10.08
N ASN A 120 -47.01 -7.45 -10.64
CA ASN A 120 -47.23 -6.07 -10.14
C ASN A 120 -46.05 -5.19 -9.62
N ASN A 121 -45.29 -4.65 -10.56
CA ASN A 121 -45.01 -3.21 -10.76
C ASN A 121 -45.06 -2.25 -9.53
N VAL A 122 -43.95 -2.16 -8.77
CA VAL A 122 -43.49 -0.92 -8.12
C VAL A 122 -41.97 -0.87 -8.28
N VAL A 123 -41.47 0.04 -9.14
CA VAL A 123 -40.03 0.11 -9.47
C VAL A 123 -39.22 0.38 -8.22
N THR A 124 -38.55 -0.66 -7.75
CA THR A 124 -37.72 -0.70 -6.55
C THR A 124 -36.39 -1.39 -6.88
N THR A 125 -35.43 -1.37 -5.95
CA THR A 125 -34.09 -1.98 -6.13
C THR A 125 -34.13 -3.46 -6.54
N GLU A 126 -35.21 -4.14 -6.14
CA GLU A 126 -35.64 -5.47 -6.59
C GLU A 126 -35.65 -5.66 -8.12
N ASP A 127 -36.18 -4.70 -8.88
CA ASP A 127 -36.40 -4.89 -10.32
C ASP A 127 -35.11 -4.71 -11.13
N PHE A 128 -34.22 -3.83 -10.69
CA PHE A 128 -32.86 -3.75 -11.23
C PHE A 128 -32.10 -5.08 -11.01
N SER A 129 -32.26 -5.71 -9.83
CA SER A 129 -31.70 -7.02 -9.53
C SER A 129 -32.25 -8.11 -10.48
N LYS A 130 -33.58 -8.16 -10.65
CA LYS A 130 -34.28 -9.12 -11.53
C LYS A 130 -33.90 -8.95 -13.01
N LEU A 131 -33.78 -7.71 -13.50
CA LEU A 131 -33.31 -7.41 -14.85
C LEU A 131 -31.84 -7.81 -15.04
N SER A 132 -30.97 -7.53 -14.07
CA SER A 132 -29.55 -7.91 -14.09
C SER A 132 -29.36 -9.44 -14.15
N ILE A 133 -30.10 -10.17 -13.31
CA ILE A 133 -30.15 -11.65 -13.33
C ILE A 133 -30.67 -12.16 -14.68
N SER A 134 -31.68 -11.51 -15.26
CA SER A 134 -32.24 -11.88 -16.57
C SER A 134 -31.23 -11.68 -17.71
N VAL A 135 -30.47 -10.59 -17.71
CA VAL A 135 -29.38 -10.35 -18.68
C VAL A 135 -28.25 -11.38 -18.53
N ALA A 136 -27.90 -11.77 -17.30
CA ALA A 136 -26.90 -12.82 -17.06
C ALA A 136 -27.37 -14.18 -17.61
N ASN A 137 -28.61 -14.59 -17.30
CA ASN A 137 -29.21 -15.82 -17.79
C ASN A 137 -29.34 -15.85 -19.32
N GLN A 138 -29.78 -14.75 -19.92
CA GLN A 138 -29.91 -14.65 -21.38
C GLN A 138 -28.54 -14.64 -22.08
N GLY A 139 -27.53 -14.00 -21.49
CA GLY A 139 -26.15 -14.05 -21.97
C GLY A 139 -25.57 -15.47 -21.94
N GLN A 140 -25.90 -16.26 -20.90
CA GLN A 140 -25.54 -17.66 -20.81
C GLN A 140 -26.29 -18.52 -21.85
N LYS A 141 -27.59 -18.30 -22.05
CA LYS A 141 -28.40 -18.98 -23.08
C LYS A 141 -27.83 -18.76 -24.49
N VAL A 142 -27.44 -17.53 -24.82
CA VAL A 142 -26.77 -17.20 -26.10
C VAL A 142 -25.42 -17.90 -26.24
N ARG A 143 -24.65 -18.05 -25.15
CA ARG A 143 -23.39 -18.83 -25.16
C ARG A 143 -23.65 -20.33 -25.37
N GLU A 144 -24.64 -20.90 -24.69
CA GLU A 144 -25.05 -22.31 -24.85
C GLU A 144 -25.52 -22.59 -26.30
N LEU A 145 -26.36 -21.74 -26.88
CA LEU A 145 -26.81 -21.87 -28.28
C LEU A 145 -25.67 -21.75 -29.30
N LYS A 146 -24.72 -20.81 -29.09
CA LYS A 146 -23.52 -20.68 -29.93
C LYS A 146 -22.59 -21.89 -29.80
N ALA A 147 -22.41 -22.43 -28.60
CA ALA A 147 -21.63 -23.64 -28.37
C ALA A 147 -22.28 -24.90 -28.99
N ALA A 148 -23.62 -24.98 -28.95
CA ALA A 148 -24.38 -26.07 -29.56
C ALA A 148 -24.51 -25.98 -31.09
N LYS A 149 -23.98 -24.93 -31.73
CA LYS A 149 -24.13 -24.62 -33.16
C LYS A 149 -25.59 -24.59 -33.62
N ALA A 150 -26.48 -24.04 -32.78
CA ALA A 150 -27.89 -23.84 -33.14
C ALA A 150 -28.05 -22.88 -34.33
N ASP A 151 -29.24 -22.88 -34.95
CA ASP A 151 -29.52 -22.06 -36.12
C ASP A 151 -29.26 -20.56 -35.88
N LYS A 152 -28.61 -19.92 -36.86
CA LYS A 152 -28.25 -18.50 -36.79
C LYS A 152 -29.47 -17.62 -36.51
N SER A 153 -30.59 -17.90 -37.17
CA SER A 153 -31.87 -17.19 -36.99
C SER A 153 -32.49 -17.33 -35.60
N VAL A 154 -32.09 -18.32 -34.79
CA VAL A 154 -32.46 -18.44 -33.38
C VAL A 154 -31.46 -17.66 -32.51
N ILE A 155 -30.15 -17.84 -32.76
CA ILE A 155 -29.09 -17.11 -32.06
C ILE A 155 -29.27 -15.59 -32.19
N ASP A 156 -29.61 -15.09 -33.38
CA ASP A 156 -29.74 -13.66 -33.66
C ASP A 156 -30.96 -13.05 -32.97
N LYS A 157 -32.08 -13.78 -32.86
CA LYS A 157 -33.26 -13.38 -32.05
C LYS A 157 -32.92 -13.28 -30.57
N GLU A 158 -32.21 -14.28 -30.04
CA GLU A 158 -31.82 -14.35 -28.63
C GLU A 158 -30.76 -13.28 -28.29
N VAL A 159 -29.90 -12.91 -29.24
CA VAL A 159 -28.97 -11.76 -29.17
C VAL A 159 -29.73 -10.43 -29.23
N ALA A 160 -30.72 -10.27 -30.10
CA ALA A 160 -31.53 -9.06 -30.16
C ALA A 160 -32.30 -8.84 -28.84
N TYR A 161 -32.84 -9.90 -28.24
CA TYR A 161 -33.48 -9.84 -26.92
C TYR A 161 -32.49 -9.49 -25.80
N LEU A 162 -31.25 -10.03 -25.84
CA LEU A 162 -30.18 -9.66 -24.91
C LEU A 162 -29.79 -8.16 -25.04
N LEU A 163 -29.81 -7.61 -26.25
CA LEU A 163 -29.54 -6.18 -26.49
C LEU A 163 -30.68 -5.30 -26.00
N GLN A 164 -31.94 -5.74 -26.11
CA GLN A 164 -33.08 -5.00 -25.56
C GLN A 164 -33.01 -4.94 -24.02
N LEU A 165 -32.85 -6.09 -23.36
CA LEU A 165 -32.75 -6.16 -21.89
C LEU A 165 -31.59 -5.32 -21.31
N LYS A 166 -30.54 -5.07 -22.10
CA LYS A 166 -29.46 -4.13 -21.72
C LYS A 166 -29.89 -2.66 -21.80
N LYS A 167 -30.58 -2.25 -22.86
CA LYS A 167 -31.16 -0.90 -22.95
C LYS A 167 -32.16 -0.65 -21.83
N ASP A 168 -32.94 -1.67 -21.47
CA ASP A 168 -33.92 -1.58 -20.38
C ASP A 168 -33.22 -1.38 -19.02
N LEU A 169 -32.06 -2.03 -18.78
CA LEU A 169 -31.19 -1.76 -17.62
C LEU A 169 -30.56 -0.36 -17.64
N GLU A 170 -30.06 0.10 -18.78
CA GLU A 170 -29.45 1.42 -18.95
C GLU A 170 -30.49 2.54 -18.72
N ALA A 171 -31.73 2.35 -19.21
CA ALA A 171 -32.86 3.24 -18.93
C ALA A 171 -33.26 3.24 -17.45
N ALA A 172 -33.26 2.07 -16.78
CA ALA A 172 -33.53 1.97 -15.35
C ALA A 172 -32.44 2.66 -14.50
N GLN A 173 -31.18 2.65 -14.93
CA GLN A 173 -30.11 3.41 -14.27
C GLN A 173 -30.24 4.93 -14.48
N ALA A 174 -30.74 5.37 -15.64
CA ALA A 174 -30.91 6.80 -15.94
C ALA A 174 -32.02 7.49 -15.13
N ALA A 175 -32.92 6.74 -14.47
CA ALA A 175 -34.00 7.26 -13.65
C ALA A 175 -33.62 7.58 -12.19
N VAL A 176 -32.38 7.26 -11.77
CA VAL A 176 -31.82 7.62 -10.45
C VAL A 176 -30.97 8.87 -10.62
N PRO A 177 -31.02 9.89 -9.73
CA PRO A 177 -30.36 11.18 -9.96
C PRO A 177 -28.86 11.04 -10.21
N LYS A 178 -28.51 11.32 -11.48
CA LYS A 178 -27.18 11.48 -12.07
C LYS A 178 -26.24 12.25 -11.13
N LYS A 179 -25.40 11.54 -10.39
CA LYS A 179 -24.28 12.19 -9.69
C LYS A 179 -23.23 12.56 -10.74
N GLU A 180 -23.00 13.86 -10.89
CA GLU A 180 -22.37 14.44 -12.05
C GLU A 180 -20.86 14.17 -12.12
N SER A 181 -20.28 14.37 -13.31
CA SER A 181 -18.84 14.43 -13.54
C SER A 181 -18.22 15.67 -12.90
N GLN A 182 -18.15 15.69 -11.57
CA GLN A 182 -17.34 16.64 -10.83
C GLN A 182 -15.97 16.01 -10.54
N SER A 183 -14.90 16.78 -10.70
CA SER A 183 -13.53 16.34 -10.47
C SER A 183 -13.33 15.91 -9.01
N LEU A 184 -13.18 14.61 -8.76
CA LEU A 184 -12.88 14.08 -7.43
C LEU A 184 -11.56 14.70 -6.96
N SER A 185 -11.55 15.28 -5.76
CA SER A 185 -10.30 15.84 -5.21
C SER A 185 -9.29 14.73 -4.95
N ALA A 186 -8.00 15.08 -4.86
CA ALA A 186 -6.97 14.10 -4.53
C ALA A 186 -7.25 13.38 -3.20
N GLU A 187 -7.85 14.06 -2.21
CA GLU A 187 -8.29 13.41 -0.97
C GLU A 187 -9.42 12.40 -1.19
N GLN A 188 -10.38 12.70 -2.07
CA GLN A 188 -11.48 11.78 -2.40
C GLN A 188 -10.98 10.54 -3.15
N LEU A 189 -10.02 10.69 -4.06
CA LEU A 189 -9.34 9.56 -4.71
C LEU A 189 -8.53 8.74 -3.70
N ALA A 190 -7.80 9.38 -2.78
CA ALA A 190 -7.05 8.68 -1.72
C ALA A 190 -7.97 7.89 -0.77
N GLN A 191 -9.13 8.47 -0.40
CA GLN A 191 -10.16 7.77 0.38
C GLN A 191 -10.73 6.56 -0.38
N ALA A 192 -11.04 6.71 -1.68
CA ALA A 192 -11.50 5.60 -2.52
C ALA A 192 -10.47 4.47 -2.65
N VAL A 193 -9.18 4.80 -2.84
CA VAL A 193 -8.08 3.81 -2.84
C VAL A 193 -7.97 3.09 -1.50
N SER A 194 -8.17 3.78 -0.38
CA SER A 194 -8.14 3.19 0.96
C SER A 194 -9.29 2.18 1.17
N LEU A 195 -10.54 2.60 0.88
CA LEU A 195 -11.75 1.77 1.01
C LEU A 195 -11.70 0.56 0.07
N GLN A 196 -11.32 0.76 -1.19
CA GLN A 196 -11.13 -0.33 -2.15
C GLN A 196 -10.02 -1.30 -1.69
N GLY A 197 -8.97 -0.78 -1.05
CA GLY A 197 -7.91 -1.56 -0.41
C GLY A 197 -8.37 -2.33 0.84
N GLN A 198 -9.40 -1.88 1.56
CA GLN A 198 -10.04 -2.62 2.66
C GLN A 198 -10.92 -3.75 2.10
N LYS A 199 -11.82 -3.42 1.15
CA LYS A 199 -12.68 -4.38 0.44
C LYS A 199 -11.90 -5.55 -0.20
N VAL A 200 -10.74 -5.28 -0.82
CA VAL A 200 -9.86 -6.32 -1.37
C VAL A 200 -9.22 -7.20 -0.28
N ARG A 201 -8.99 -6.67 0.93
CA ARG A 201 -8.49 -7.46 2.09
C ARG A 201 -9.61 -8.31 2.69
N GLU A 202 -10.82 -7.75 2.84
CA GLU A 202 -12.01 -8.45 3.30
C GLU A 202 -12.39 -9.61 2.39
N LEU A 203 -12.46 -9.40 1.06
CA LEU A 203 -12.75 -10.46 0.08
C LEU A 203 -11.70 -11.58 0.10
N LYS A 204 -10.43 -11.27 0.38
CA LYS A 204 -9.38 -12.27 0.57
C LYS A 204 -9.52 -13.04 1.89
N ALA A 205 -9.88 -12.37 2.98
CA ALA A 205 -10.14 -13.00 4.27
C ALA A 205 -11.38 -13.92 4.23
N ALA A 206 -12.45 -13.48 3.55
CA ALA A 206 -13.68 -14.21 3.32
C ALA A 206 -13.55 -15.37 2.31
N LYS A 207 -12.36 -15.57 1.71
CA LYS A 207 -12.10 -16.57 0.66
C LYS A 207 -13.06 -16.47 -0.53
N ALA A 208 -13.43 -15.25 -0.91
CA ALA A 208 -14.29 -15.00 -2.06
C ALA A 208 -13.67 -15.55 -3.36
N GLU A 209 -14.49 -15.73 -4.40
CA GLU A 209 -13.98 -16.23 -5.68
C GLU A 209 -12.82 -15.38 -6.21
N LYS A 210 -11.78 -16.08 -6.70
CA LYS A 210 -10.65 -15.43 -7.38
C LYS A 210 -11.12 -14.52 -8.53
N SER A 211 -12.19 -14.93 -9.22
CA SER A 211 -12.85 -14.17 -10.30
C SER A 211 -13.37 -12.78 -9.87
N VAL A 212 -13.63 -12.58 -8.59
CA VAL A 212 -14.08 -11.32 -7.97
C VAL A 212 -12.87 -10.56 -7.43
N ILE A 213 -11.98 -11.25 -6.70
CA ILE A 213 -10.75 -10.64 -6.15
C ILE A 213 -9.89 -10.02 -7.26
N ASP A 214 -9.72 -10.70 -8.40
CA ASP A 214 -8.91 -10.19 -9.51
C ASP A 214 -9.51 -8.92 -10.15
N LYS A 215 -10.85 -8.78 -10.19
CA LYS A 215 -11.55 -7.56 -10.68
C LYS A 215 -11.38 -6.38 -9.71
N GLU A 216 -11.56 -6.65 -8.43
CA GLU A 216 -11.48 -5.62 -7.38
C GLU A 216 -10.02 -5.12 -7.21
N VAL A 217 -9.04 -6.01 -7.44
CA VAL A 217 -7.61 -5.65 -7.57
C VAL A 217 -7.34 -4.82 -8.84
N ALA A 218 -7.95 -5.16 -9.98
CA ALA A 218 -7.80 -4.35 -11.21
C ALA A 218 -8.38 -2.93 -11.02
N CYS A 219 -9.52 -2.79 -10.33
CA CYS A 219 -10.08 -1.50 -9.94
C CYS A 219 -9.14 -0.71 -9.00
N LEU A 220 -8.58 -1.37 -7.98
CA LEU A 220 -7.59 -0.75 -7.08
C LEU A 220 -6.34 -0.25 -7.83
N LEU A 221 -5.88 -0.99 -8.85
CA LEU A 221 -4.75 -0.59 -9.69
C LEU A 221 -5.08 0.58 -10.62
N GLN A 222 -6.32 0.72 -11.06
CA GLN A 222 -6.74 1.87 -11.87
C GLN A 222 -6.84 3.13 -11.02
N LEU A 223 -7.56 3.08 -9.89
CA LEU A 223 -7.70 4.20 -8.95
C LEU A 223 -6.34 4.76 -8.46
N LYS A 224 -5.32 3.92 -8.36
CA LYS A 224 -3.95 4.36 -8.02
C LYS A 224 -3.26 5.15 -9.15
N LYS A 225 -3.45 4.76 -10.41
CA LYS A 225 -2.96 5.54 -11.56
C LYS A 225 -3.70 6.86 -11.70
N ASP A 226 -5.02 6.83 -11.46
CA ASP A 226 -5.86 8.02 -11.54
C ASP A 226 -5.45 9.05 -10.47
N LEU A 227 -5.06 8.57 -9.28
CA LEU A 227 -4.44 9.38 -8.21
C LEU A 227 -3.06 9.91 -8.61
N GLU A 228 -2.16 9.06 -9.13
CA GLU A 228 -0.82 9.45 -9.60
C GLU A 228 -0.87 10.52 -10.71
N VAL A 229 -1.84 10.43 -11.62
CA VAL A 229 -2.12 11.45 -12.64
C VAL A 229 -2.69 12.73 -12.03
N ALA A 230 -3.60 12.64 -11.06
CA ALA A 230 -4.18 13.80 -10.40
C ALA A 230 -3.16 14.57 -9.54
N GLU A 231 -2.23 13.88 -8.88
CA GLU A 231 -1.10 14.49 -8.18
C GLU A 231 -0.13 15.16 -9.18
N SER A 232 0.20 14.48 -10.29
CA SER A 232 1.05 15.04 -11.36
C SER A 232 0.48 16.32 -11.99
N GLN A 233 -0.85 16.44 -12.08
CA GLN A 233 -1.52 17.64 -12.60
C GLN A 233 -1.56 18.82 -11.60
N LYS A 234 -1.17 18.59 -10.33
CA LYS A 234 -1.14 19.63 -9.28
C LYS A 234 0.15 20.46 -9.29
N GLU A 235 1.22 19.98 -9.93
CA GLU A 235 2.52 20.68 -10.01
C GLU A 235 2.69 21.54 -11.28
N SER A 236 1.74 21.52 -12.23
CA SER A 236 1.90 22.14 -13.55
C SER A 236 1.19 23.49 -13.74
N GLN A 237 1.45 24.48 -12.88
CA GLN A 237 1.29 25.91 -13.20
C GLN A 237 2.45 26.76 -12.61
N PRO A 238 3.10 27.64 -13.39
CA PRO A 238 4.28 28.39 -12.95
C PRO A 238 3.95 29.73 -12.24
N ALA A 239 4.95 30.24 -11.52
CA ALA A 239 4.86 31.35 -10.56
C ALA A 239 4.59 32.76 -11.13
N VAL A 240 3.99 33.61 -10.27
CA VAL A 240 4.24 35.06 -10.19
C VAL A 240 4.35 35.43 -8.70
N ALA A 241 5.21 36.39 -8.34
CA ALA A 241 5.37 36.90 -6.98
C ALA A 241 4.75 38.29 -6.82
N VAL A 242 4.21 38.59 -5.62
CA VAL A 242 3.87 39.95 -5.18
C VAL A 242 4.38 40.15 -3.76
N VAL A 243 5.02 41.29 -3.52
CA VAL A 243 5.37 41.81 -2.19
C VAL A 243 4.45 42.99 -1.92
N GLU A 244 3.71 42.99 -0.82
CA GLU A 244 3.30 44.23 -0.15
C GLU A 244 2.94 44.03 1.32
N GLN A 245 3.02 45.11 2.09
CA GLN A 245 2.63 45.19 3.50
C GLN A 245 1.47 46.18 3.66
N SER A 246 0.76 46.12 4.80
CA SER A 246 -0.32 47.05 5.18
C SER A 246 -1.65 46.77 4.42
N THR A 247 -2.82 47.15 4.92
CA THR A 247 -3.15 48.14 5.97
C THR A 247 -4.05 47.60 7.10
N CYS A 248 -4.36 48.48 8.05
CA CYS A 248 -5.00 48.23 9.33
C CYS A 248 -6.53 48.03 9.29
N VAL A 249 -7.05 47.33 10.31
CA VAL A 249 -8.28 47.76 10.99
C VAL A 249 -8.07 47.65 12.51
N ASN A 250 -8.28 48.74 13.23
CA ASN A 250 -8.25 48.76 14.71
C ASN A 250 -9.67 48.64 15.28
N SER A 251 -9.76 48.00 16.45
CA SER A 251 -10.41 48.54 17.67
C SER A 251 -11.41 47.61 18.38
N ALA A 252 -10.97 47.03 19.49
CA ALA A 252 -11.74 46.87 20.73
C ALA A 252 -10.74 46.54 21.86
N GLY A 253 -10.88 47.15 23.04
CA GLY A 253 -9.92 46.99 24.15
C GLY A 253 -10.30 45.91 25.15
N GLY A 254 -9.31 45.45 25.93
CA GLY A 254 -9.47 44.55 27.08
C GLY A 254 -8.17 44.48 27.88
N ASP A 255 -8.22 44.83 29.17
CA ASP A 255 -7.05 45.00 30.02
C ASP A 255 -6.71 43.72 30.82
N ALA A 256 -5.44 43.29 30.75
CA ALA A 256 -4.80 42.39 31.71
C ALA A 256 -3.27 42.38 31.50
N GLY A 257 -2.50 42.80 32.50
CA GLY A 257 -1.03 42.68 32.53
C GLY A 257 -0.52 41.38 33.18
N LEU A 258 0.80 41.32 33.40
CA LEU A 258 1.59 40.17 33.90
C LEU A 258 1.69 38.98 32.91
N ILE A 259 2.84 38.33 32.66
CA ILE A 259 4.19 38.47 33.25
C ILE A 259 5.26 38.41 32.15
N GLU A 260 6.03 39.48 31.94
CA GLU A 260 7.35 39.40 31.29
C GLU A 260 8.44 39.75 32.30
N LYS A 261 9.15 38.71 32.80
CA LYS A 261 10.43 38.76 33.54
C LYS A 261 10.81 37.36 34.02
N LEU A 262 11.71 36.67 33.31
CA LEU A 262 12.67 35.70 33.90
C LEU A 262 13.76 35.19 32.91
N THR A 263 14.22 36.03 31.97
CA THR A 263 15.19 35.64 30.92
C THR A 263 16.58 36.24 31.17
N GLN A 264 17.18 36.02 32.35
CA GLN A 264 18.50 36.59 32.70
C GLN A 264 19.34 35.71 33.66
N ALA A 265 19.55 34.44 33.30
CA ALA A 265 20.59 33.55 33.86
C ALA A 265 20.77 32.37 32.88
N VAL A 266 21.96 31.85 32.54
CA VAL A 266 23.33 32.15 33.00
C VAL A 266 24.24 32.33 31.78
N ALA A 267 25.04 33.40 31.76
CA ALA A 267 26.18 33.56 30.86
C ALA A 267 27.27 34.42 31.54
N VAL A 268 28.54 34.15 31.20
CA VAL A 268 29.75 34.81 31.75
C VAL A 268 29.96 34.58 33.27
N GLN A 269 30.69 33.51 33.61
CA GLN A 269 31.66 33.54 34.72
C GLN A 269 32.78 32.52 34.47
N VAL A 270 33.52 32.70 33.37
CA VAL A 270 34.75 31.95 33.07
C VAL A 270 35.85 32.96 32.74
N CYS A 271 36.71 33.24 33.71
CA CYS A 271 37.91 34.05 33.49
C CYS A 271 39.02 33.69 34.49
N SER A 272 40.06 33.02 34.00
CA SER A 272 41.41 32.92 34.59
C SER A 272 41.60 32.16 35.94
N PRO A 273 42.83 31.72 36.27
CA PRO A 273 43.83 31.14 35.36
C PRO A 273 44.59 29.91 35.92
N CYS A 274 45.34 29.26 35.03
CA CYS A 274 46.62 28.56 35.26
C CYS A 274 46.94 27.99 36.66
N LEU A 275 46.61 26.70 36.88
CA LEU A 275 47.30 25.86 37.87
C LEU A 275 48.10 24.75 37.16
N PHE A 276 49.27 25.09 36.61
CA PHE A 276 50.22 24.11 36.09
C PHE A 276 51.67 24.63 36.17
N CYS A 277 52.24 24.67 37.38
CA CYS A 277 53.66 24.93 37.60
C CYS A 277 54.19 24.20 38.84
N ILE A 278 55.25 23.42 38.61
CA ILE A 278 56.38 23.14 39.53
C ILE A 278 56.03 22.53 40.89
N LEU A 279 56.39 21.24 41.04
CA LEU A 279 56.63 20.59 42.33
C LEU A 279 57.89 19.72 42.21
N LEU A 280 59.06 20.35 42.27
CA LEU A 280 60.38 19.70 42.31
C LEU A 280 61.45 20.72 42.73
N VAL A 281 62.35 20.28 43.64
CA VAL A 281 63.36 21.06 44.38
C VAL A 281 62.76 21.99 45.44
#